data_AF-A0A524DGX3-F1
#
_entry.id   AF-A0A524DGX3-F1
#
_cell.length_a   1.000
_cell.length_b   1.000
_cell.length_c   1.000
_cell.angle_alpha   90.00
_cell.angle_beta   90.00
_cell.angle_gamma   90.00
#
_symmetry.space_group_name_H-M   'P 1'
#
loop_
_entity.id
_entity.type
_entity.pdbx_description
1 polymer ?
#
loop_
_entity_poly.entity_id
_entity_poly.type
_entity_poly.pdbx_seq_one_letter_code
_entity_poly.pdbx_strand_id
1 'polypeptide(L)'
;MSEQDERNLREELMAAVDEKNYTNAVQKAEEMAAFYEEQGNNQKAREYWVQAARLFFEWSQSQREGRTHKNSAKSLIQAANIFGKLNIDAEAAQAVDLAAQDLALAGNEYLVWKQPMGASICYCTAAILFILVSQEEKTQ
;
A
#
# COMPACT_ATOMS: atom_id res chain seq x y z
N MET A 1 -26.06 -6.33 -0.94
CA MET A 1 -25.31 -7.42 -0.26
C MET A 1 -26.02 -7.72 1.06
N SER A 2 -26.23 -9.00 1.38
CA SER A 2 -26.95 -9.44 2.60
C SER A 2 -26.01 -9.55 3.82
N GLU A 3 -26.56 -9.62 5.03
CA GLU A 3 -25.76 -9.86 6.26
C GLU A 3 -24.93 -11.17 6.18
N GLN A 4 -25.45 -12.18 5.49
CA GLN A 4 -24.75 -13.44 5.28
C GLN A 4 -23.56 -13.27 4.33
N ASP A 5 -23.71 -12.44 3.29
CA ASP A 5 -22.63 -12.13 2.36
C ASP A 5 -21.52 -11.32 3.06
N GLU A 6 -21.88 -10.36 3.92
CA GLU A 6 -20.92 -9.62 4.74
C GLU A 6 -20.12 -10.56 5.66
N ARG A 7 -20.81 -11.49 6.34
CA ARG A 7 -20.14 -12.45 7.22
C ARG A 7 -19.17 -13.34 6.44
N ASN A 8 -19.59 -13.85 5.29
CA ASN A 8 -18.72 -14.67 4.43
C ASN A 8 -17.49 -13.86 3.98
N LEU A 9 -17.67 -12.60 3.58
CA LEU A 9 -16.58 -11.75 3.09
C LEU A 9 -15.56 -11.43 4.19
N ARG A 10 -16.04 -11.27 5.44
CA ARG A 10 -15.17 -11.14 6.62
C ARG A 10 -14.40 -12.42 6.93
N GLU A 11 -15.04 -13.58 6.86
CA GLU A 11 -14.38 -14.88 7.05
C GLU A 11 -13.32 -15.14 5.97
N GLU A 12 -13.63 -14.83 4.70
CA GLU A 12 -12.69 -14.89 3.58
C GLU A 12 -11.50 -13.95 3.75
N LEU A 13 -11.74 -12.73 4.24
CA LEU A 13 -10.68 -11.78 4.55
C LEU A 13 -9.73 -12.34 5.62
N MET A 14 -10.27 -12.87 6.72
CA MET A 14 -9.46 -13.45 7.79
C MET A 14 -8.63 -14.65 7.30
N ALA A 15 -9.24 -15.55 6.54
CA ALA A 15 -8.54 -16.68 5.95
C ALA A 15 -7.40 -16.22 5.02
N ALA A 16 -7.65 -15.23 4.16
CA ALA A 16 -6.63 -14.70 3.27
C ALA A 16 -5.47 -14.00 4.02
N VAL A 17 -5.75 -13.34 5.14
CA VAL A 17 -4.73 -12.75 6.03
C VAL A 17 -3.86 -13.86 6.64
N ASP A 18 -4.49 -14.90 7.20
CA ASP A 18 -3.80 -16.02 7.85
C ASP A 18 -2.91 -16.79 6.86
N GLU A 19 -3.39 -16.98 5.63
CA GLU A 19 -2.65 -17.60 4.54
C GLU A 19 -1.59 -16.68 3.90
N LYS A 20 -1.50 -15.42 4.34
CA LYS A 20 -0.66 -14.37 3.73
C LYS A 20 -0.92 -14.19 2.24
N ASN A 21 -2.15 -14.44 1.80
CA ASN A 21 -2.58 -14.18 0.44
C ASN A 21 -2.99 -12.70 0.31
N TYR A 22 -1.99 -11.83 0.27
CA TYR A 22 -2.18 -10.38 0.32
C TYR A 22 -3.05 -9.83 -0.82
N THR A 23 -2.97 -10.39 -2.02
CA THR A 23 -3.83 -9.99 -3.15
C THR A 23 -5.31 -10.14 -2.79
N ASN A 24 -5.68 -11.32 -2.29
CA ASN A 24 -7.07 -11.60 -1.91
C ASN A 24 -7.45 -10.82 -0.65
N ALA A 25 -6.57 -10.75 0.35
CA ALA A 25 -6.85 -10.04 1.61
C ALA A 25 -7.13 -8.56 1.37
N VAL A 26 -6.30 -7.87 0.56
CA VAL A 26 -6.53 -6.47 0.20
C VAL A 26 -7.85 -6.32 -0.53
N GLN A 27 -8.09 -7.13 -1.58
CA GLN A 27 -9.33 -7.04 -2.36
C GLN A 27 -10.57 -7.17 -1.46
N LYS A 28 -10.56 -8.13 -0.53
CA LYS A 28 -11.66 -8.34 0.41
C LYS A 28 -11.84 -7.18 1.38
N ALA A 29 -10.75 -6.58 1.86
CA ALA A 29 -10.83 -5.41 2.71
C ALA A 29 -11.40 -4.19 1.95
N GLU A 30 -11.03 -3.97 0.69
CA GLU A 30 -11.59 -2.91 -0.15
C GLU A 30 -13.08 -3.15 -0.48
N GLU A 31 -13.47 -4.40 -0.74
CA GLU A 31 -14.88 -4.80 -0.93
C GLU A 31 -15.72 -4.50 0.32
N MET A 32 -15.21 -4.81 1.52
CA MET A 32 -15.87 -4.46 2.78
C MET A 32 -15.98 -2.94 2.96
N ALA A 33 -14.91 -2.20 2.65
CA ALA A 33 -14.89 -0.75 2.80
C ALA A 33 -15.96 -0.10 1.90
N ALA A 34 -15.98 -0.46 0.62
CA ALA A 34 -16.95 0.03 -0.36
C ALA A 34 -18.40 -0.30 0.04
N PHE A 35 -18.65 -1.52 0.52
CA PHE A 35 -19.96 -1.92 1.02
C PHE A 35 -20.46 -1.02 2.15
N TYR A 36 -19.59 -0.71 3.13
CA TYR A 36 -19.97 0.16 4.24
C TYR A 36 -20.13 1.63 3.82
N GLU A 37 -19.41 2.10 2.80
CA GLU A 37 -19.64 3.42 2.20
C GLU A 37 -21.02 3.50 1.53
N GLU A 38 -21.41 2.46 0.78
CA GLU A 38 -22.73 2.39 0.13
C GLU A 38 -23.88 2.39 1.15
N GLN A 39 -23.65 1.85 2.34
CA GLN A 39 -24.61 1.91 3.45
C GLN A 39 -24.59 3.24 4.22
N GLY A 40 -23.66 4.15 3.91
CA GLY A 40 -23.45 5.40 4.67
C GLY A 40 -22.78 5.20 6.03
N ASN A 41 -22.22 4.02 6.30
CA ASN A 41 -21.48 3.72 7.53
C ASN A 41 -20.00 4.08 7.36
N ASN A 42 -19.73 5.38 7.36
CA ASN A 42 -18.39 5.93 7.12
C ASN A 42 -17.35 5.46 8.15
N GLN A 43 -17.78 5.17 9.39
CA GLN A 43 -16.87 4.71 10.44
C GLN A 43 -16.32 3.32 10.14
N LYS A 44 -17.20 2.36 9.82
CA LYS A 44 -16.76 1.00 9.45
C LYS A 44 -16.02 0.98 8.12
N ALA A 45 -16.48 1.75 7.14
CA ALA A 45 -15.75 1.91 5.88
C ALA A 45 -14.31 2.36 6.12
N ARG A 46 -14.12 3.38 6.97
CA ARG A 46 -12.78 3.85 7.35
C ARG A 46 -11.94 2.76 8.00
N GLU A 47 -12.51 1.94 8.89
CA GLU A 47 -11.80 0.83 9.53
C GLU A 47 -11.28 -0.18 8.50
N TYR A 48 -12.10 -0.54 7.51
CA TYR A 48 -11.70 -1.48 6.45
C TYR A 48 -10.70 -0.87 5.47
N TRP A 49 -10.81 0.43 5.14
CA TRP A 49 -9.79 1.12 4.37
C TRP A 49 -8.43 1.14 5.11
N VAL A 50 -8.43 1.42 6.42
CA VAL A 50 -7.21 1.33 7.23
C VAL A 50 -6.64 -0.10 7.21
N GLN A 51 -7.50 -1.12 7.30
CA GLN A 51 -7.06 -2.51 7.21
C GLN A 51 -6.43 -2.83 5.84
N ALA A 52 -7.02 -2.40 4.74
CA ALA A 52 -6.46 -2.56 3.40
C ALA A 52 -5.08 -1.89 3.27
N ALA A 53 -4.93 -0.67 3.79
CA ALA A 53 -3.66 0.04 3.78
C ALA A 53 -2.57 -0.69 4.59
N ARG A 54 -2.93 -1.25 5.75
CA ARG A 54 -2.01 -2.08 6.57
C ARG A 54 -1.60 -3.37 5.86
N LEU A 55 -2.54 -4.03 5.17
CA LEU A 55 -2.26 -5.21 4.38
C LEU A 55 -1.29 -4.93 3.23
N PHE A 56 -1.43 -3.79 2.56
CA PHE A 56 -0.43 -3.34 1.57
C PHE A 56 0.96 -3.12 2.18
N PHE A 57 1.03 -2.59 3.40
CA PHE A 57 2.29 -2.46 4.14
C PHE A 57 2.93 -3.81 4.43
N GLU A 58 2.18 -4.77 4.95
CA GLU A 58 2.68 -6.13 5.21
C GLU A 58 3.11 -6.83 3.92
N TRP A 59 2.34 -6.67 2.85
CA TRP A 59 2.69 -7.21 1.55
C TRP A 59 4.00 -6.64 1.02
N SER A 60 4.23 -5.34 1.22
CA SER A 60 5.49 -4.69 0.84
C SER A 60 6.70 -5.32 1.55
N GLN A 61 6.56 -5.66 2.84
CA GLN A 61 7.63 -6.32 3.60
C GLN A 61 7.92 -7.71 3.03
N SER A 62 6.88 -8.50 2.74
CA SER A 62 7.04 -9.80 2.08
C SER A 62 7.72 -9.68 0.71
N GLN A 63 7.39 -8.64 -0.06
CA GLN A 63 8.00 -8.36 -1.36
C GLN A 63 9.47 -7.93 -1.25
N ARG A 64 9.86 -7.21 -0.19
CA ARG A 64 11.26 -6.88 0.12
C ARG A 64 12.07 -8.12 0.46
N GLU A 65 11.52 -9.03 1.27
CA GLU A 65 12.16 -10.30 1.60
C GLU A 65 12.42 -11.13 0.32
N GLY A 66 11.46 -11.11 -0.61
CA GLY A 66 11.60 -11.71 -1.94
C GLY A 66 12.47 -10.94 -2.94
N ARG A 67 13.09 -9.83 -2.54
CA ARG A 67 13.88 -8.92 -3.41
C ARG A 67 13.12 -8.49 -4.66
N THR A 68 11.87 -8.07 -4.46
CA THR A 68 11.02 -7.49 -5.50
C THR A 68 10.71 -6.03 -5.15
N HIS A 69 11.75 -5.22 -5.02
CA HIS A 69 11.64 -3.85 -4.48
C HIS A 69 10.68 -2.96 -5.27
N LYS A 70 10.60 -3.13 -6.61
CA LYS A 70 9.61 -2.42 -7.42
C LYS A 70 8.16 -2.73 -7.02
N ASN A 71 7.86 -3.99 -6.70
CA ASN A 71 6.53 -4.38 -6.26
C ASN A 71 6.26 -3.87 -4.84
N SER A 72 7.26 -3.95 -3.95
CA SER A 72 7.18 -3.37 -2.62
C SER A 72 6.81 -1.89 -2.66
N ALA A 73 7.51 -1.10 -3.48
CA ALA A 73 7.22 0.31 -3.67
C ALA A 73 5.79 0.56 -4.18
N LYS A 74 5.27 -0.26 -5.10
CA LYS A 74 3.88 -0.13 -5.56
C LYS A 74 2.88 -0.36 -4.44
N SER A 75 3.08 -1.40 -3.63
CA SER A 75 2.20 -1.71 -2.50
C SER A 75 2.20 -0.55 -1.49
N LEU A 76 3.37 0.01 -1.19
CA LEU A 76 3.50 1.18 -0.31
C LEU A 76 2.81 2.43 -0.86
N ILE A 77 2.89 2.70 -2.16
CA ILE A 77 2.14 3.81 -2.76
C ILE A 77 0.63 3.60 -2.66
N GLN A 78 0.13 2.36 -2.78
CA GLN A 78 -1.29 2.09 -2.55
C GLN A 78 -1.69 2.34 -1.08
N ALA A 79 -0.87 1.90 -0.13
CA ALA A 79 -1.08 2.21 1.28
C ALA A 79 -1.09 3.73 1.53
N ALA A 80 -0.11 4.47 0.98
CA ALA A 80 -0.02 5.92 1.09
C ALA A 80 -1.27 6.63 0.54
N ASN A 81 -1.76 6.20 -0.62
CA ASN A 81 -2.96 6.75 -1.24
C ASN A 81 -4.19 6.56 -0.35
N ILE A 82 -4.35 5.40 0.27
CA ILE A 82 -5.46 5.14 1.19
C ILE A 82 -5.30 6.00 2.45
N PHE A 83 -4.12 6.00 3.09
CA PHE A 83 -3.87 6.81 4.28
C PHE A 83 -4.08 8.31 4.04
N GLY A 84 -3.61 8.83 2.91
CA GLY A 84 -3.83 10.23 2.52
C GLY A 84 -5.32 10.56 2.32
N LYS A 85 -6.11 9.68 1.69
CA LYS A 85 -7.56 9.86 1.57
C LYS A 85 -8.27 9.88 2.94
N LEU A 86 -7.72 9.19 3.93
CA LEU A 86 -8.26 9.12 5.29
C LEU A 86 -7.71 10.21 6.22
N ASN A 87 -6.87 11.12 5.71
CA ASN A 87 -6.13 12.15 6.46
C ASN A 87 -5.30 11.54 7.61
N ILE A 88 -4.61 10.44 7.32
CA ILE A 88 -3.68 9.76 8.22
C ILE A 88 -2.27 10.08 7.71
N ASP A 89 -1.85 11.32 7.91
CA ASP A 89 -0.74 11.92 7.16
C ASP A 89 0.63 11.30 7.53
N ALA A 90 0.84 10.96 8.81
CA ALA A 90 2.10 10.39 9.27
C ALA A 90 2.40 9.03 8.61
N GLU A 91 1.43 8.12 8.60
CA GLU A 91 1.55 6.81 7.95
C GLU A 91 1.60 6.94 6.42
N ALA A 92 0.92 7.92 5.83
CA ALA A 92 1.03 8.21 4.41
C ALA A 92 2.45 8.65 4.03
N ALA A 93 3.01 9.62 4.76
CA ALA A 93 4.38 10.10 4.57
C ALA A 93 5.41 8.97 4.76
N GLN A 94 5.25 8.17 5.81
CA GLN A 94 6.11 7.01 6.05
C GLN A 94 6.06 6.01 4.88
N ALA A 95 4.88 5.73 4.33
CA ALA A 95 4.71 4.84 3.19
C ALA A 95 5.42 5.38 1.94
N VAL A 96 5.30 6.69 1.68
CA VAL A 96 5.96 7.35 0.54
C VAL A 96 7.47 7.31 0.66
N ASP A 97 8.02 7.61 1.85
CA ASP A 97 9.47 7.55 2.08
C ASP A 97 10.02 6.13 1.86
N LEU A 98 9.34 5.13 2.43
CA LEU A 98 9.68 3.72 2.24
C LEU A 98 9.57 3.29 0.77
N ALA A 99 8.60 3.81 0.02
CA ALA A 99 8.47 3.55 -1.41
C ALA A 99 9.63 4.17 -2.21
N ALA A 100 10.09 5.36 -1.83
CA ALA A 100 11.24 6.02 -2.45
C ALA A 100 12.53 5.19 -2.25
N GLN A 101 12.76 4.69 -1.02
CA GLN A 101 13.89 3.81 -0.71
C GLN A 101 13.86 2.52 -1.55
N ASP A 102 12.70 1.87 -1.64
CA ASP A 102 12.53 0.66 -2.45
C ASP A 102 12.72 0.92 -3.94
N LEU A 103 12.26 2.06 -4.47
CA LEU A 103 12.51 2.42 -5.87
C LEU A 103 14.00 2.65 -6.14
N ALA A 104 14.74 3.26 -5.21
CA ALA A 104 16.19 3.37 -5.36
C ALA A 104 16.88 1.99 -5.40
N LEU A 105 16.44 1.04 -4.56
CA LEU A 105 16.92 -0.35 -4.60
C LEU A 105 16.54 -1.06 -5.90
N ALA A 106 15.31 -0.90 -6.37
CA ALA A 106 14.87 -1.42 -7.67
C ALA A 106 15.70 -0.83 -8.83
N GLY A 107 16.09 0.45 -8.73
CA GLY A 107 16.99 1.08 -9.68
C GLY A 107 18.32 0.34 -9.81
N ASN A 108 18.90 -0.11 -8.69
CA ASN A 108 20.11 -0.93 -8.69
C ASN A 108 19.89 -2.29 -9.37
N GLU A 109 18.74 -2.94 -9.16
CA GLU A 109 18.40 -4.21 -9.82
C GLU A 109 18.35 -4.05 -11.34
N TYR A 110 17.70 -2.98 -11.83
CA TYR A 110 17.64 -2.68 -13.26
C TYR A 110 19.01 -2.40 -13.89
N LEU A 111 19.94 -1.79 -13.14
CA LEU A 111 21.33 -1.63 -13.59
C LEU A 111 22.04 -2.98 -13.74
N VAL A 112 21.85 -3.91 -12.80
CA VAL A 112 22.39 -5.28 -12.89
C VAL A 112 21.85 -6.00 -14.11
N TRP A 113 20.57 -5.80 -14.43
CA TRP A 113 19.94 -6.36 -15.64
C TRP A 113 20.29 -5.62 -16.93
N LYS A 114 21.17 -4.61 -16.89
CA LYS A 114 21.58 -3.78 -18.03
C LYS A 114 20.40 -3.07 -18.71
N GLN A 115 19.42 -2.64 -17.91
CA GLN A 115 18.23 -1.91 -18.35
C GLN A 115 18.28 -0.45 -17.86
N PRO A 116 19.08 0.43 -18.52
CA PRO A 116 19.34 1.79 -18.03
C PRO A 116 18.07 2.65 -17.95
N MET A 117 17.11 2.47 -18.87
CA MET A 117 15.83 3.18 -18.82
C MET A 117 15.02 2.82 -17.57
N GLY A 118 14.99 1.53 -17.20
CA GLY A 118 14.31 1.08 -15.98
C GLY A 118 14.94 1.70 -14.73
N ALA A 119 16.27 1.68 -14.66
CA ALA A 119 17.02 2.28 -13.56
C ALA A 119 16.75 3.78 -13.43
N SER A 120 16.84 4.53 -14.53
CA SER A 120 16.60 5.98 -14.53
C SER A 120 15.18 6.33 -14.08
N ILE A 121 14.16 5.59 -14.54
CA ILE A 121 12.77 5.81 -14.10
C ILE A 121 12.65 5.58 -12.60
N CYS A 122 13.24 4.50 -12.08
CA CYS A 122 13.23 4.19 -10.66
C CYS A 122 13.89 5.30 -9.82
N TYR A 123 15.09 5.77 -10.19
CA TYR A 123 15.77 6.84 -9.46
C TYR A 123 15.05 8.18 -9.53
N CYS A 124 14.55 8.58 -10.71
CA CYS A 124 13.80 9.82 -10.84
C CYS A 124 12.52 9.79 -10.01
N THR A 125 11.80 8.66 -10.02
CA THR A 125 10.58 8.50 -9.21
C THR A 125 10.90 8.53 -7.72
N ALA A 126 11.95 7.82 -7.28
CA ALA A 126 12.41 7.86 -5.90
C ALA A 126 12.74 9.30 -5.45
N ALA A 127 13.45 10.06 -6.27
CA ALA A 127 13.80 11.45 -5.97
C ALA A 127 12.55 12.34 -5.84
N ILE A 128 11.56 12.19 -6.73
CA ILE A 128 10.30 12.93 -6.66
C ILE A 128 9.57 12.62 -5.35
N LEU A 129 9.42 11.34 -5.00
CA LEU A 129 8.74 10.92 -3.77
C LEU A 129 9.45 11.44 -2.51
N PHE A 130 10.78 11.33 -2.48
CA PHE A 130 11.58 11.81 -1.36
C PHE A 130 11.44 13.33 -1.15
N ILE A 131 11.44 14.11 -2.24
CA ILE A 131 11.25 15.56 -2.18
C ILE A 131 9.85 15.91 -1.63
N LEU A 132 8.81 15.18 -2.03
CA LEU A 132 7.44 15.42 -1.58
C LEU A 132 7.30 15.24 -0.05
N VAL A 133 7.87 14.18 0.52
CA VAL A 133 7.83 13.93 1.97
C VAL A 133 8.69 14.93 2.76
N SER A 134 9.87 15.28 2.24
CA SER A 134 10.81 16.19 2.91
C SER A 134 10.27 17.62 3.12
N GLN A 135 9.20 18.02 2.43
CA GLN A 135 8.57 19.32 2.63
C GLN A 135 7.59 19.31 3.82
N GLU A 136 7.02 18.16 4.18
CA GLU A 136 6.05 18.06 5.28
C GLU A 136 6.73 18.23 6.65
N GLU A 137 7.95 17.69 6.82
CA GLU A 137 8.74 17.85 8.06
C GLU A 137 9.12 19.30 8.39
N LYS A 138 9.11 20.22 7.41
CA LYS A 138 9.50 21.63 7.61
C LYS A 138 8.35 22.54 8.02
N THR A 139 7.15 22.00 8.19
CA THR A 139 5.92 22.78 8.43
C THR A 139 5.36 22.64 9.85
N GLN A 140 6.12 22.06 10.79
CA GLN A 140 5.82 22.04 12.23
C GLN A 140 6.70 23.06 12.98
#